data_AF-A0A6H9L1L9-F1
#
_entry.id   AF-A0A6H9L1L9-F1
#
_cell.length_a   1.000
_cell.length_b   1.000
_cell.length_c   1.000
_cell.angle_alpha   90.00
_cell.angle_beta   90.00
_cell.angle_gamma   90.00
#
_symmetry.space_group_name_H-M   'P 1'
#
loop_
_entity.id
_entity.type
_entity.pdbx_description
1 polymer ?
#
loop_
_entity_poly.entity_id
_entity_poly.type
_entity_poly.pdbx_seq_one_letter_code
_entity_poly.pdbx_strand_id
1 'polypeptide(L)'
;MDFSAKQFLYIKKTFTILCLLTVATRCSRNDETDVLAYVGERTVTAGHLTERLADFKKKVGTFNTTGQQLQQLLAGIVDEELLISEAWKIGFGDDALAQNEKKRLEIQEMLDQYHKTFVRPGVKVSEAELHTLFARFNTKVKARHLYAASKPEADSLYELLQNGADFTELAKKVFHSPELRRSGGSVGYFSVDEMDPFFEDAAYNLGIGEISKPVKTAAGYSIIQVEDKTGNPILTESRFAQQKNHLKKYWYNHKIQRSTREHADSIAAALKIKFNNDTVRALFEIFSEKNNQPDLMRNKDAENFVSDKTLLDAELVESRIGNWKVRDFQEKAKFTSEKQQNWIRNDFALREFISGLIIREAMLEKARAFNFHQSAEYKKAVEENMETWLLTRMEDQIDSEIVVSEDTMRAYYAEEPERFAEAAQFALNEIVVLKKETADSAKKQLDSGRDFDDVRRNFSIFPDPKKETGFYPFYPASDFGELASEIENLKIGAYIGPVNIEEKFVFFRCEGKRPAKLRSFEDARSDVEQALKYMLRDQYRANKVNKIKEDNTVSVFYDKIKSLRLK
;
A
#
# COMPACT_ATOMS: atom_id res chain seq x y z
N MET A 1 -0.52 18.02 -71.76
CA MET A 1 -1.98 17.91 -71.68
C MET A 1 -2.32 17.79 -70.22
N ASP A 2 -2.81 18.73 -69.44
CA ASP A 2 -3.21 20.15 -69.49
C ASP A 2 -3.46 20.47 -67.99
N PHE A 3 -3.31 21.64 -67.38
CA PHE A 3 -2.78 22.95 -67.72
C PHE A 3 -2.48 23.64 -66.36
N SER A 4 -1.67 24.69 -66.38
CA SER A 4 -1.14 25.37 -65.21
C SER A 4 -2.08 26.41 -64.59
N ALA A 5 -1.95 26.61 -63.27
CA ALA A 5 -1.67 27.88 -62.58
C ALA A 5 -2.67 29.08 -62.56
N LYS A 6 -2.42 29.93 -61.55
CA LYS A 6 -2.72 31.39 -61.39
C LYS A 6 -4.11 31.76 -60.85
N GLN A 7 -4.33 32.84 -60.10
CA GLN A 7 -3.56 33.80 -59.25
C GLN A 7 -4.61 34.84 -58.78
N PHE A 8 -4.45 35.36 -57.55
CA PHE A 8 -4.71 36.76 -57.13
C PHE A 8 -6.12 37.40 -56.90
N LEU A 9 -6.11 38.22 -55.82
CA LEU A 9 -6.77 39.52 -55.55
C LEU A 9 -8.23 39.55 -55.02
N TYR A 10 -8.49 39.81 -53.72
CA TYR A 10 -8.59 41.10 -52.98
C TYR A 10 -9.75 42.04 -53.38
N ILE A 11 -10.75 42.24 -52.49
CA ILE A 11 -11.12 43.52 -51.82
C ILE A 11 -12.49 43.47 -51.12
N LYS A 12 -12.47 44.07 -49.92
CA LYS A 12 -13.50 44.36 -48.90
C LYS A 12 -14.72 45.18 -49.36
N LYS A 13 -15.86 45.01 -48.66
CA LYS A 13 -16.65 46.05 -47.94
C LYS A 13 -17.89 45.43 -47.24
N THR A 14 -17.94 45.37 -45.89
CA THR A 14 -18.76 46.20 -44.93
C THR A 14 -20.28 45.94 -45.01
N PHE A 15 -21.11 45.76 -43.97
CA PHE A 15 -21.07 46.05 -42.53
C PHE A 15 -22.31 45.35 -41.86
N THR A 16 -22.13 44.65 -40.73
CA THR A 16 -22.94 44.67 -39.46
C THR A 16 -24.47 44.31 -39.51
N ILE A 17 -25.12 43.48 -38.67
CA ILE A 17 -25.26 43.42 -37.20
C ILE A 17 -25.97 42.10 -36.76
N LEU A 18 -25.59 41.59 -35.57
CA LEU A 18 -26.26 40.68 -34.61
C LEU A 18 -26.75 39.27 -35.03
N CYS A 19 -26.12 38.27 -34.42
CA CYS A 19 -26.84 37.34 -33.55
C CYS A 19 -25.96 36.95 -32.37
N LEU A 20 -26.49 37.18 -31.15
CA LEU A 20 -25.97 36.65 -29.90
C LEU A 20 -25.94 35.12 -29.97
N LEU A 21 -24.76 34.54 -29.78
CA LEU A 21 -24.61 33.16 -29.28
C LEU A 21 -23.54 33.21 -28.18
N THR A 22 -24.02 33.44 -26.96
CA THR A 22 -23.27 33.21 -25.74
C THR A 22 -23.07 31.70 -25.57
N VAL A 23 -22.06 31.15 -26.24
CA VAL A 23 -21.46 29.90 -25.83
C VAL A 23 -20.56 30.24 -24.64
N ALA A 24 -21.09 30.09 -23.43
CA ALA A 24 -20.28 30.11 -22.22
C ALA A 24 -19.46 28.81 -22.17
N THR A 25 -18.42 28.72 -23.00
CA THR A 25 -17.29 27.84 -22.74
C THR A 25 -16.60 28.37 -21.50
N ARG A 26 -16.95 27.80 -20.35
CA ARG A 26 -16.14 27.96 -19.14
C ARG A 26 -14.91 27.06 -19.28
N CYS A 27 -14.07 27.38 -20.26
CA CYS A 27 -12.64 27.08 -20.15
C CYS A 27 -12.18 27.74 -18.86
N SER A 28 -11.53 26.99 -17.97
CA SER A 28 -10.75 27.62 -16.91
C SER A 28 -9.80 28.60 -17.59
N ARG A 29 -10.03 29.88 -17.36
CA ARG A 29 -9.12 30.94 -17.74
C ARG A 29 -7.83 30.67 -16.96
N ASN A 30 -6.83 30.07 -17.60
CA ASN A 30 -5.47 30.15 -17.10
C ASN A 30 -5.09 31.62 -17.28
N ASP A 31 -5.33 32.45 -16.25
CA ASP A 31 -4.78 33.80 -16.25
C ASP A 31 -3.24 33.65 -16.34
N GLU A 32 -2.59 34.39 -17.24
CA GLU A 32 -1.12 34.38 -17.42
C GLU A 32 -0.35 34.67 -16.11
N THR A 33 -1.05 35.18 -15.10
CA THR A 33 -0.55 35.41 -13.73
C THR A 33 -0.22 34.11 -12.98
N ASP A 34 -0.83 32.98 -13.34
CA ASP A 34 -0.65 31.71 -12.62
C ASP A 34 0.46 30.82 -13.20
N VAL A 35 0.98 31.14 -14.39
CA VAL A 35 2.07 30.38 -15.02
C VAL A 35 3.42 30.76 -14.41
N LEU A 36 4.10 29.76 -13.84
CA LEU A 36 5.42 29.85 -13.20
C LEU A 36 6.56 29.36 -14.08
N ALA A 37 6.29 28.47 -15.05
CA ALA A 37 7.27 28.10 -16.07
C ALA A 37 6.62 27.60 -17.37
N TYR A 38 7.36 27.70 -18.47
CA TYR A 38 7.12 27.04 -19.75
C TYR A 38 8.21 26.00 -20.00
N VAL A 39 7.83 24.80 -20.43
CA VAL A 39 8.71 23.69 -20.83
C VAL A 39 8.23 23.21 -22.19
N GLY A 40 8.80 23.76 -23.27
CA GLY A 40 8.24 23.57 -24.61
C GLY A 40 6.79 24.06 -24.68
N GLU A 41 5.86 23.18 -25.04
CA GLU A 41 4.41 23.48 -25.07
C GLU A 41 3.71 23.31 -23.70
N ARG A 42 4.41 22.74 -22.70
CA ARG A 42 3.86 22.45 -21.37
C ARG A 42 4.02 23.63 -20.43
N THR A 43 3.09 23.78 -19.49
CA THR A 43 3.07 24.90 -18.54
C THR A 43 3.07 24.42 -17.09
N VAL A 44 3.97 24.97 -16.27
CA VAL A 44 3.96 24.79 -14.82
C VAL A 44 3.21 25.95 -14.18
N THR A 45 2.20 25.67 -13.36
CA THR A 45 1.34 26.68 -12.74
C THR A 45 1.56 26.80 -11.23
N ALA A 46 1.02 27.86 -10.62
CA ALA A 46 0.96 28.01 -9.17
C ALA A 46 0.16 26.89 -8.49
N GLY A 47 -0.79 26.27 -9.19
CA GLY A 47 -1.52 25.07 -8.73
C GLY A 47 -0.58 23.90 -8.48
N HIS A 48 0.28 23.56 -9.45
CA HIS A 48 1.27 22.47 -9.31
C HIS A 48 2.21 22.71 -8.13
N LEU A 49 2.68 23.96 -7.94
CA LEU A 49 3.52 24.31 -6.81
C LEU A 49 2.77 24.19 -5.46
N THR A 50 1.49 24.56 -5.43
CA THR A 50 0.65 24.45 -4.23
C THR A 50 0.42 23.00 -3.83
N GLU A 51 0.13 22.13 -4.79
CA GLU A 51 -0.04 20.69 -4.57
C GLU A 51 1.26 20.04 -4.05
N ARG A 52 2.38 20.32 -4.73
CA ARG A 52 3.72 19.86 -4.29
C ARG A 52 4.06 20.34 -2.88
N LEU A 53 3.73 21.59 -2.55
CA LEU A 53 3.94 22.15 -1.22
C LEU A 53 3.06 21.45 -0.16
N ALA A 54 1.81 21.14 -0.48
CA ALA A 54 0.91 20.43 0.42
C ALA A 54 1.46 19.04 0.76
N ASP A 55 2.00 18.32 -0.22
CA ASP A 55 2.61 17.01 0.00
C ASP A 55 3.95 17.10 0.75
N PHE A 56 4.75 18.11 0.47
CA PHE A 56 5.96 18.38 1.24
C PHE A 56 5.66 18.65 2.72
N LYS A 57 4.66 19.50 3.02
CA LYS A 57 4.20 19.79 4.39
C LYS A 57 3.69 18.54 5.13
N LYS A 58 3.05 17.60 4.43
CA LYS A 58 2.63 16.32 5.03
C LYS A 58 3.80 15.44 5.45
N LYS A 59 4.91 15.46 4.69
CA LYS A 59 6.09 14.61 4.94
C LYS A 59 7.02 15.19 6.00
N VAL A 60 7.28 16.50 5.93
CA VAL A 60 8.30 17.18 6.76
C VAL A 60 7.67 17.93 7.94
N GLY A 61 6.35 18.04 7.99
CA GLY A 61 5.62 18.84 8.99
C GLY A 61 5.45 20.30 8.58
N THR A 62 4.79 21.08 9.44
CA THR A 62 4.56 22.52 9.23
C THR A 62 5.76 23.36 9.61
N PHE A 63 6.50 23.84 8.62
CA PHE A 63 7.52 24.88 8.75
C PHE A 63 7.26 26.03 7.75
N ASN A 64 7.75 27.22 8.06
CA ASN A 64 7.68 28.36 7.14
C ASN A 64 8.56 28.08 5.92
N THR A 65 7.95 27.82 4.78
CA THR A 65 8.67 27.60 3.53
C THR A 65 9.31 28.90 3.07
N THR A 66 10.63 28.91 2.95
CA THR A 66 11.39 30.07 2.46
C THR A 66 11.19 30.26 0.95
N GLY A 67 11.45 31.46 0.45
CA GLY A 67 11.43 31.72 -1.00
C GLY A 67 12.36 30.78 -1.77
N GLN A 68 13.53 30.45 -1.21
CA GLN A 68 14.48 29.51 -1.80
C GLN A 68 13.92 28.08 -1.89
N GLN A 69 13.23 27.60 -0.85
CA GLN A 69 12.59 26.28 -0.88
C GLN A 69 11.48 26.22 -1.94
N LEU A 70 10.69 27.29 -2.09
CA LEU A 70 9.69 27.36 -3.16
C LEU A 70 10.32 27.35 -4.55
N GLN A 71 11.47 28.01 -4.73
CA GLN A 71 12.23 27.96 -5.98
C GLN A 71 12.76 26.55 -6.26
N GLN A 72 13.25 25.83 -5.24
CA GLN A 72 13.70 24.45 -5.39
C GLN A 72 12.55 23.49 -5.73
N LEU A 73 11.38 23.63 -5.09
CA LEU A 73 10.20 22.86 -5.44
C LEU A 73 9.75 23.14 -6.88
N LEU A 74 9.74 24.41 -7.30
CA LEU A 74 9.42 24.77 -8.68
C LEU A 74 10.44 24.19 -9.67
N ALA A 75 11.74 24.26 -9.36
CA ALA A 75 12.78 23.66 -10.19
C ALA A 75 12.59 22.15 -10.33
N GLY A 76 12.26 21.45 -9.24
CA GLY A 76 11.94 20.03 -9.27
C GLY A 76 10.75 19.70 -10.18
N ILE A 77 9.67 20.49 -10.13
CA ILE A 77 8.53 20.34 -11.03
C ILE A 77 8.96 20.55 -12.49
N VAL A 78 9.73 21.60 -12.78
CA VAL A 78 10.26 21.87 -14.14
C VAL A 78 11.12 20.70 -14.65
N ASP A 79 11.96 20.13 -13.79
CA ASP A 79 12.79 18.98 -14.14
C ASP A 79 11.93 17.73 -14.45
N GLU A 80 10.86 17.49 -13.70
CA GLU A 80 9.91 16.40 -13.98
C GLU A 80 9.18 16.63 -15.31
N GLU A 81 8.72 17.85 -15.59
CA GLU A 81 8.09 18.18 -16.88
C GLU A 81 9.01 17.94 -18.08
N LEU A 82 10.31 18.25 -17.91
CA LEU A 82 11.32 17.97 -18.94
C LEU A 82 11.48 16.47 -19.17
N LEU A 83 11.54 15.67 -18.11
CA LEU A 83 11.61 14.22 -18.21
C LEU A 83 10.36 13.64 -18.87
N ILE A 84 9.18 14.11 -18.49
CA ILE A 84 7.90 13.68 -19.11
C ILE A 84 7.89 14.05 -20.60
N SER A 85 8.29 15.28 -20.95
CA SER A 85 8.37 15.71 -22.35
C SER A 85 9.35 14.86 -23.17
N GLU A 86 10.50 14.52 -22.60
CA GLU A 86 11.46 13.62 -23.25
C GLU A 86 10.90 12.19 -23.37
N ALA A 87 10.19 11.68 -22.36
CA ALA A 87 9.55 10.36 -22.40
C ALA A 87 8.61 10.23 -23.61
N TRP A 88 7.79 11.25 -23.87
CA TRP A 88 6.94 11.30 -25.06
C TRP A 88 7.78 11.36 -26.34
N LYS A 89 8.81 12.21 -26.39
CA LYS A 89 9.69 12.37 -27.56
C LYS A 89 10.42 11.07 -27.94
N ILE A 90 10.84 10.26 -26.96
CA ILE A 90 11.51 8.97 -27.21
C ILE A 90 10.54 7.80 -27.40
N GLY A 91 9.21 8.05 -27.38
CA GLY A 91 8.18 7.06 -27.67
C GLY A 91 7.73 6.21 -26.48
N PHE A 92 8.13 6.54 -25.24
CA PHE A 92 7.67 5.81 -24.04
C PHE A 92 6.17 5.94 -23.80
N GLY A 93 5.52 6.99 -24.32
CA GLY A 93 4.07 7.18 -24.22
C GLY A 93 3.26 6.50 -25.32
N ASP A 94 3.93 5.96 -26.34
CA ASP A 94 3.27 5.37 -27.52
C ASP A 94 3.45 3.86 -27.62
N ASP A 95 4.39 3.28 -26.88
CA ASP A 95 4.70 1.85 -26.92
C ASP A 95 3.57 0.95 -26.33
N ALA A 96 3.72 -0.36 -26.50
CA ALA A 96 2.72 -1.33 -26.04
C ALA A 96 2.49 -1.27 -24.51
N LEU A 97 3.54 -0.98 -23.74
CA LEU A 97 3.45 -0.83 -22.29
C LEU A 97 2.59 0.39 -21.94
N ALA A 98 2.78 1.50 -22.64
CA ALA A 98 2.00 2.72 -22.46
C ALA A 98 0.52 2.52 -22.78
N GLN A 99 0.22 1.80 -23.86
CA GLN A 99 -1.17 1.49 -24.23
C GLN A 99 -1.86 0.60 -23.19
N ASN A 100 -1.13 -0.37 -22.62
CA ASN A 100 -1.65 -1.24 -21.57
C ASN A 100 -1.86 -0.46 -20.26
N GLU A 101 -0.89 0.38 -19.90
CA GLU A 101 -0.99 1.21 -18.70
C GLU A 101 -2.13 2.23 -18.81
N LYS A 102 -2.26 2.90 -19.95
CA LYS A 102 -3.38 3.82 -20.22
C LYS A 102 -4.73 3.14 -19.99
N LYS A 103 -4.93 1.93 -20.52
CA LYS A 103 -6.17 1.16 -20.30
C LYS A 103 -6.38 0.83 -18.81
N ARG A 104 -5.30 0.47 -18.09
CA ARG A 104 -5.36 0.23 -16.64
C ARG A 104 -5.81 1.48 -15.88
N LEU A 105 -5.25 2.64 -16.22
CA LEU A 105 -5.59 3.94 -15.64
C LEU A 105 -7.02 4.35 -15.98
N GLU A 106 -7.46 4.20 -17.22
CA GLU A 106 -8.84 4.45 -17.64
C GLU A 106 -9.85 3.62 -16.83
N ILE A 107 -9.56 2.32 -16.62
CA ILE A 107 -10.37 1.46 -15.76
C ILE A 107 -10.37 1.97 -14.31
N GLN A 108 -9.19 2.28 -13.77
CA GLN A 108 -9.03 2.74 -12.38
C GLN A 108 -9.83 4.03 -12.13
N GLU A 109 -9.67 5.03 -12.98
CA GLU A 109 -10.32 6.33 -12.83
C GLU A 109 -11.84 6.23 -13.05
N MET A 110 -12.28 5.36 -13.96
CA MET A 110 -13.71 5.10 -14.14
C MET A 110 -14.34 4.52 -12.87
N LEU A 111 -13.63 3.57 -12.23
CA LEU A 111 -14.09 2.98 -10.97
C LEU A 111 -14.02 3.99 -9.83
N ASP A 112 -13.01 4.87 -9.77
CA ASP A 112 -12.98 5.93 -8.75
C ASP A 112 -14.19 6.87 -8.89
N GLN A 113 -14.51 7.32 -10.10
CA GLN A 113 -15.70 8.14 -10.38
C GLN A 113 -17.00 7.40 -10.00
N TYR A 114 -17.07 6.10 -10.31
CA TYR A 114 -18.17 5.24 -9.87
C TYR A 114 -18.30 5.20 -8.35
N HIS A 115 -17.21 4.95 -7.62
CA HIS A 115 -17.21 4.90 -6.16
C HIS A 115 -17.56 6.25 -5.54
N LYS A 116 -17.02 7.36 -6.07
CA LYS A 116 -17.36 8.73 -5.66
C LYS A 116 -18.85 9.00 -5.78
N THR A 117 -19.51 8.46 -6.80
CA THR A 117 -20.92 8.75 -7.07
C THR A 117 -21.87 7.79 -6.37
N PHE A 118 -21.58 6.48 -6.36
CA PHE A 118 -22.55 5.46 -5.94
C PHE A 118 -22.25 4.80 -4.59
N VAL A 119 -21.03 4.95 -4.06
CA VAL A 119 -20.61 4.24 -2.83
C VAL A 119 -20.32 5.24 -1.70
N ARG A 120 -19.38 6.17 -1.94
CA ARG A 120 -18.90 7.13 -0.93
C ARG A 120 -19.98 8.04 -0.33
N PRO A 121 -21.01 8.55 -1.06
CA PRO A 121 -21.96 9.51 -0.49
C PRO A 121 -22.82 8.96 0.66
N GLY A 122 -23.01 7.64 0.73
CA GLY A 122 -23.73 6.99 1.82
C GLY A 122 -22.92 6.88 3.12
N VAL A 123 -21.60 7.11 3.07
CA VAL A 123 -20.70 6.88 4.20
C VAL A 123 -20.61 8.12 5.07
N LYS A 124 -21.25 8.07 6.23
CA LYS A 124 -21.19 9.11 7.27
C LYS A 124 -20.56 8.55 8.55
N VAL A 125 -19.80 9.38 9.25
CA VAL A 125 -19.20 9.06 10.54
C VAL A 125 -19.82 9.97 11.59
N SER A 126 -20.50 9.37 12.57
CA SER A 126 -21.11 10.06 13.70
C SER A 126 -20.16 10.11 14.89
N GLU A 127 -20.37 11.07 15.79
CA GLU A 127 -19.59 11.21 17.02
C GLU A 127 -19.76 10.01 17.96
N ALA A 128 -20.98 9.47 18.06
CA ALA A 128 -21.26 8.27 18.86
C ALA A 128 -20.43 7.06 18.38
N GLU A 129 -20.31 6.86 17.07
CA GLU A 129 -19.45 5.81 16.51
C GLU A 129 -17.98 6.03 16.88
N LEU A 130 -17.51 7.27 16.90
CA LEU A 130 -16.14 7.59 17.29
C LEU A 130 -15.87 7.31 18.76
N HIS A 131 -16.83 7.54 19.66
CA HIS A 131 -16.68 7.15 21.07
C HIS A 131 -16.62 5.63 21.23
N THR A 132 -17.47 4.88 20.53
CA THR A 132 -17.41 3.41 20.53
C THR A 132 -16.06 2.93 20.00
N LEU A 133 -15.59 3.51 18.90
CA LEU A 133 -14.31 3.17 18.31
C LEU A 133 -13.15 3.53 19.24
N PHE A 134 -13.19 4.67 19.92
CA PHE A 134 -12.19 5.04 20.92
C PHE A 134 -12.11 4.01 22.04
N ALA A 135 -13.24 3.49 22.53
CA ALA A 135 -13.25 2.40 23.49
C ALA A 135 -12.61 1.11 22.92
N ARG A 136 -12.87 0.78 21.65
CA ARG A 136 -12.25 -0.36 20.97
C ARG A 136 -10.73 -0.21 20.85
N PHE A 137 -10.23 0.95 20.42
CA PHE A 137 -8.79 1.24 20.35
C PHE A 137 -8.07 1.11 21.70
N ASN A 138 -8.78 1.29 22.80
CA ASN A 138 -8.24 1.14 24.16
C ASN A 138 -8.56 -0.23 24.80
N THR A 139 -9.07 -1.18 24.01
CA THR A 139 -9.43 -2.53 24.43
C THR A 139 -8.76 -3.55 23.53
N LYS A 140 -7.98 -4.47 24.09
CA LYS A 140 -7.47 -5.65 23.42
C LYS A 140 -8.44 -6.82 23.59
N VAL A 141 -8.66 -7.56 22.51
CA VAL A 141 -9.52 -8.75 22.49
C VAL A 141 -8.64 -9.97 22.29
N LYS A 142 -8.76 -10.96 23.17
CA LYS A 142 -8.20 -12.29 22.93
C LYS A 142 -9.24 -13.15 22.25
N ALA A 143 -8.89 -13.77 21.13
CA ALA A 143 -9.80 -14.66 20.44
C ALA A 143 -9.11 -15.90 19.88
N ARG A 144 -9.95 -16.86 19.49
CA ARG A 144 -9.60 -17.97 18.62
C ARG A 144 -10.59 -18.06 17.47
N HIS A 145 -10.21 -18.69 16.37
CA HIS A 145 -11.11 -18.86 15.24
C HIS A 145 -10.96 -20.22 14.55
N LEU A 146 -11.99 -20.62 13.82
CA LEU A 146 -11.91 -21.66 12.78
C LEU A 146 -11.90 -20.98 11.42
N TYR A 147 -11.15 -21.56 10.47
CA TYR A 147 -11.11 -21.12 9.08
C TYR A 147 -11.87 -22.08 8.17
N ALA A 148 -12.54 -21.53 7.17
CA ALA A 148 -13.11 -22.27 6.04
C ALA A 148 -12.88 -21.51 4.74
N ALA A 149 -12.62 -22.21 3.64
CA ALA A 149 -12.42 -21.57 2.35
C ALA A 149 -13.74 -21.05 1.77
N SER A 150 -14.84 -21.77 2.05
CA SER A 150 -16.16 -21.49 1.46
C SER A 150 -17.25 -21.28 2.53
N LYS A 151 -18.33 -20.58 2.15
CA LYS A 151 -19.48 -20.39 3.04
C LYS A 151 -20.13 -21.71 3.47
N PRO A 152 -20.37 -22.70 2.57
CA PRO A 152 -20.96 -23.97 2.96
C PRO A 152 -20.10 -24.75 3.99
N GLU A 153 -18.78 -24.75 3.83
CA GLU A 153 -17.87 -25.33 4.82
C GLU A 153 -17.97 -24.60 6.16
N ALA A 154 -17.99 -23.27 6.14
CA ALA A 154 -18.11 -22.47 7.35
C ALA A 154 -19.47 -22.68 8.05
N ASP A 155 -20.55 -22.77 7.29
CA ASP A 155 -21.89 -23.07 7.82
C ASP A 155 -21.90 -24.46 8.48
N SER A 156 -21.27 -25.47 7.86
CA SER A 156 -21.13 -26.81 8.43
C SER A 156 -20.32 -26.84 9.73
N LEU A 157 -19.18 -26.13 9.77
CA LEU A 157 -18.38 -25.99 11.00
C LEU A 157 -19.16 -25.28 12.10
N TYR A 158 -19.92 -24.25 11.75
CA TYR A 158 -20.76 -23.53 12.70
C TYR A 158 -21.87 -24.43 13.27
N GLU A 159 -22.55 -25.21 12.43
CA GLU A 159 -23.54 -26.20 12.89
C GLU A 159 -22.94 -27.24 13.84
N LEU A 160 -21.73 -27.75 13.54
CA LEU A 160 -21.02 -28.66 14.44
C LEU A 160 -20.75 -28.03 15.81
N LEU A 161 -20.32 -26.76 15.84
CA LEU A 161 -20.12 -26.01 17.08
C LEU A 161 -21.44 -25.81 17.85
N GLN A 162 -22.53 -25.48 17.16
CA GLN A 162 -23.86 -25.35 17.79
C GLN A 162 -24.35 -26.68 18.38
N ASN A 163 -23.94 -27.81 17.79
CA ASN A 163 -24.24 -29.17 18.28
C ASN A 163 -23.25 -29.67 19.36
N GLY A 164 -22.36 -28.82 19.86
CA GLY A 164 -21.47 -29.14 20.98
C GLY A 164 -20.15 -29.80 20.59
N ALA A 165 -19.74 -29.76 19.32
CA ALA A 165 -18.40 -30.20 18.93
C ALA A 165 -17.32 -29.32 19.59
N ASP A 166 -16.21 -29.94 20.00
CA ASP A 166 -15.10 -29.21 20.61
C ASP A 166 -14.36 -28.33 19.58
N PHE A 167 -14.14 -27.07 19.95
CA PHE A 167 -13.50 -26.07 19.09
C PHE A 167 -12.06 -26.46 18.72
N THR A 168 -11.30 -27.02 19.65
CA THR A 168 -9.90 -27.43 19.47
C THR A 168 -9.81 -28.62 18.52
N GLU A 169 -10.73 -29.58 18.63
CA GLU A 169 -10.81 -30.72 17.72
C GLU A 169 -11.14 -30.31 16.28
N LEU A 170 -12.02 -29.31 16.10
CA LEU A 170 -12.27 -28.74 14.77
C LEU A 170 -11.06 -27.97 14.25
N ALA A 171 -10.39 -27.17 15.09
CA ALA A 171 -9.17 -26.42 14.73
C ALA A 171 -8.06 -27.35 14.20
N LYS A 172 -7.88 -28.53 14.81
CA LYS A 172 -6.91 -29.56 14.37
C LYS A 172 -7.14 -30.05 12.94
N LYS A 173 -8.39 -29.98 12.44
CA LYS A 173 -8.80 -30.43 11.10
C LYS A 173 -8.67 -29.34 10.05
N VAL A 174 -8.98 -28.09 10.42
CA VAL A 174 -9.07 -26.98 9.46
C VAL A 174 -7.77 -26.23 9.26
N PHE A 175 -6.86 -26.23 10.25
CA PHE A 175 -5.57 -25.57 10.14
C PHE A 175 -4.46 -26.51 9.70
N HIS A 176 -3.58 -26.01 8.84
CA HIS A 176 -2.34 -26.69 8.47
C HIS A 176 -1.16 -26.32 9.38
N SER A 177 -1.15 -25.12 9.96
CA SER A 177 -0.08 -24.68 10.89
C SER A 177 -0.10 -25.53 12.18
N PRO A 178 1.04 -26.12 12.57
CA PRO A 178 1.15 -26.86 13.84
C PRO A 178 0.78 -26.03 15.07
N GLU A 179 1.07 -24.73 15.05
CA GLU A 179 0.79 -23.79 16.14
C GLU A 179 -0.72 -23.62 16.31
N LEU A 180 -1.44 -23.25 15.24
CA LEU A 180 -2.89 -23.05 15.27
C LEU A 180 -3.66 -24.33 15.60
N ARG A 181 -3.18 -25.49 15.11
CA ARG A 181 -3.77 -26.79 15.47
C ARG A 181 -3.66 -27.09 16.97
N ARG A 182 -2.52 -26.75 17.58
CA ARG A 182 -2.25 -26.99 19.01
C ARG A 182 -2.96 -25.97 19.91
N SER A 183 -3.05 -24.72 19.48
CA SER A 183 -3.67 -23.64 20.25
C SER A 183 -5.20 -23.55 20.09
N GLY A 184 -5.81 -24.44 19.30
CA GLY A 184 -7.25 -24.37 19.02
C GLY A 184 -7.64 -23.19 18.14
N GLY A 185 -6.71 -22.70 17.31
CA GLY A 185 -6.91 -21.53 16.45
C GLY A 185 -6.77 -20.20 17.17
N SER A 186 -6.08 -20.15 18.32
CA SER A 186 -5.87 -18.91 19.06
C SER A 186 -5.05 -17.91 18.25
N VAL A 187 -5.54 -16.67 18.18
CA VAL A 187 -4.86 -15.53 17.53
C VAL A 187 -4.24 -14.57 18.56
N GLY A 188 -4.27 -14.94 19.84
CA GLY A 188 -3.77 -14.10 20.93
C GLY A 188 -4.62 -12.84 21.15
N TYR A 189 -4.06 -11.89 21.89
CA TYR A 189 -4.67 -10.56 22.04
C TYR A 189 -4.36 -9.73 20.80
N PHE A 190 -5.38 -9.07 20.28
CA PHE A 190 -5.23 -8.07 19.24
C PHE A 190 -5.99 -6.79 19.58
N SER A 191 -5.55 -5.70 18.96
CA SER A 191 -6.15 -4.36 19.02
C SER A 191 -6.79 -4.00 17.68
N VAL A 192 -7.37 -2.80 17.60
CA VAL A 192 -7.87 -2.26 16.34
C VAL A 192 -6.73 -2.12 15.32
N ASP A 193 -7.00 -2.44 14.04
CA ASP A 193 -6.06 -2.40 12.90
C ASP A 193 -5.01 -3.52 12.88
N GLU A 194 -5.12 -4.52 13.77
CA GLU A 194 -4.21 -5.68 13.80
C GLU A 194 -4.79 -6.94 13.12
N MET A 195 -6.09 -6.92 12.77
CA MET A 195 -6.81 -8.05 12.17
C MET A 195 -7.62 -7.61 10.93
N ASP A 196 -8.16 -8.57 10.18
CA ASP A 196 -9.13 -8.27 9.12
C ASP A 196 -10.29 -7.42 9.69
N PRO A 197 -10.66 -6.30 9.06
CA PRO A 197 -11.72 -5.39 9.53
C PRO A 197 -13.05 -6.07 9.91
N PHE A 198 -13.45 -7.10 9.18
CA PHE A 198 -14.70 -7.82 9.44
C PHE A 198 -14.54 -8.83 10.58
N PHE A 199 -13.36 -9.44 10.69
CA PHE A 199 -13.00 -10.29 11.83
C PHE A 199 -13.01 -9.46 13.12
N GLU A 200 -12.32 -8.33 13.10
CA GLU A 200 -12.23 -7.39 14.21
C GLU A 200 -13.62 -6.95 14.65
N ASP A 201 -14.44 -6.41 13.74
CA ASP A 201 -15.76 -5.89 14.09
C ASP A 201 -16.66 -6.96 14.70
N ALA A 202 -16.60 -8.20 14.20
CA ALA A 202 -17.30 -9.32 14.81
C ALA A 202 -16.78 -9.61 16.23
N ALA A 203 -15.47 -9.74 16.42
CA ALA A 203 -14.87 -10.05 17.72
C ALA A 203 -15.15 -8.97 18.78
N TYR A 204 -15.07 -7.69 18.42
CA TYR A 204 -15.38 -6.61 19.36
C TYR A 204 -16.86 -6.58 19.77
N ASN A 205 -17.76 -7.06 18.91
CA ASN A 205 -19.19 -7.13 19.19
C ASN A 205 -19.61 -8.39 19.97
N LEU A 206 -18.79 -9.44 20.03
CA LEU A 206 -19.05 -10.66 20.80
C LEU A 206 -18.80 -10.49 22.29
N GLY A 207 -19.57 -11.18 23.13
CA GLY A 207 -19.25 -11.39 24.55
C GLY A 207 -18.11 -12.40 24.77
N ILE A 208 -17.51 -12.40 25.96
CA ILE A 208 -16.52 -13.43 26.34
C ILE A 208 -17.20 -14.80 26.35
N GLY A 209 -16.60 -15.77 25.65
CA GLY A 209 -17.10 -17.12 25.45
C GLY A 209 -18.05 -17.28 24.25
N GLU A 210 -18.56 -16.18 23.68
CA GLU A 210 -19.52 -16.21 22.57
C GLU A 210 -18.85 -16.60 21.24
N ILE A 211 -19.58 -17.31 20.38
CA ILE A 211 -19.15 -17.76 19.07
C ILE A 211 -19.91 -16.99 17.97
N SER A 212 -19.20 -16.39 17.02
CA SER A 212 -19.82 -15.70 15.88
C SER A 212 -20.46 -16.69 14.89
N LYS A 213 -21.42 -16.20 14.10
CA LYS A 213 -21.74 -16.81 12.81
C LYS A 213 -20.51 -16.74 11.87
N PRO A 214 -20.48 -17.49 10.75
CA PRO A 214 -19.43 -17.36 9.74
C PRO A 214 -19.27 -15.91 9.25
N VAL A 215 -18.08 -15.36 9.45
CA VAL A 215 -17.68 -14.01 9.03
C VAL A 215 -16.85 -14.09 7.77
N LYS A 216 -17.30 -13.49 6.67
CA LYS A 216 -16.49 -13.43 5.43
C LYS A 216 -15.35 -12.42 5.63
N THR A 217 -14.12 -12.90 5.69
CA THR A 217 -12.88 -12.12 5.72
C THR A 217 -12.28 -12.01 4.32
N ALA A 218 -11.10 -11.40 4.17
CA ALA A 218 -10.34 -11.49 2.93
C ALA A 218 -9.90 -12.95 2.65
N ALA A 219 -9.36 -13.68 3.62
CA ALA A 219 -8.78 -15.01 3.37
C ALA A 219 -9.83 -16.12 3.13
N GLY A 220 -11.09 -15.89 3.47
CA GLY A 220 -12.14 -16.91 3.49
C GLY A 220 -13.16 -16.60 4.57
N TYR A 221 -13.70 -17.61 5.24
CA TYR A 221 -14.65 -17.46 6.33
C TYR A 221 -13.99 -17.78 7.68
N SER A 222 -14.28 -16.96 8.68
CA SER A 222 -13.87 -17.17 10.07
C SER A 222 -15.08 -17.38 10.97
N ILE A 223 -14.99 -18.34 11.89
CA ILE A 223 -15.92 -18.51 13.01
C ILE A 223 -15.13 -18.17 14.27
N ILE A 224 -15.52 -17.12 14.97
CA ILE A 224 -14.69 -16.45 15.97
C ILE A 224 -15.26 -16.73 17.35
N GLN A 225 -14.40 -17.03 18.32
CA GLN A 225 -14.76 -17.07 19.72
C GLN A 225 -13.85 -16.13 20.52
N VAL A 226 -14.47 -15.24 21.31
CA VAL A 226 -13.73 -14.36 22.21
C VAL A 226 -13.41 -15.09 23.51
N GLU A 227 -12.14 -15.09 23.89
CA GLU A 227 -11.64 -15.74 25.11
C GLU A 227 -11.49 -14.75 26.26
N ASP A 228 -11.10 -13.51 25.95
CA ASP A 228 -10.93 -12.45 26.95
C ASP A 228 -10.99 -11.06 26.32
N LYS A 229 -11.24 -10.03 27.14
CA LYS A 229 -11.12 -8.62 26.77
C LYS A 229 -10.43 -7.85 27.91
N THR A 230 -9.40 -7.09 27.57
CA THR A 230 -8.64 -6.29 28.54
C THR A 230 -8.37 -4.91 27.98
N GLY A 231 -8.38 -3.85 28.79
CA GLY A 231 -8.26 -2.49 28.28
C GLY A 231 -8.08 -1.45 29.36
N ASN A 232 -7.85 -0.20 28.95
CA ASN A 232 -7.71 0.92 29.87
C ASN A 232 -9.09 1.28 30.47
N PRO A 233 -9.29 1.18 31.80
CA PRO A 233 -10.57 1.53 32.40
C PRO A 233 -10.86 3.04 32.37
N ILE A 234 -9.85 3.88 32.12
CA ILE A 234 -9.97 5.34 32.17
C ILE A 234 -9.93 5.93 30.75
N LEU A 235 -11.12 6.13 30.19
CA LEU A 235 -11.35 6.82 28.92
C LEU A 235 -11.88 8.23 29.22
N THR A 236 -11.07 9.25 28.97
CA THR A 236 -11.45 10.66 29.21
C THR A 236 -11.78 11.39 27.90
N GLU A 237 -12.65 12.40 28.00
CA GLU A 237 -13.00 13.25 26.86
C GLU A 237 -11.78 13.97 26.28
N SER A 238 -10.82 14.35 27.13
CA SER A 238 -9.57 14.98 26.69
C SER A 238 -8.75 14.05 25.79
N ARG A 239 -8.63 12.76 26.15
CA ARG A 239 -7.93 11.76 25.33
C ARG A 239 -8.69 11.46 24.04
N PHE A 240 -10.01 11.37 24.11
CA PHE A 240 -10.85 11.21 22.91
C PHE A 240 -10.64 12.39 21.94
N ALA A 241 -10.69 13.62 22.42
CA ALA A 241 -10.51 14.82 21.59
C ALA A 241 -9.15 14.84 20.88
N GLN A 242 -8.07 14.38 21.54
CA GLN A 242 -6.74 14.26 20.94
C GLN A 242 -6.68 13.23 19.81
N GLN A 243 -7.47 12.15 19.88
CA GLN A 243 -7.47 11.08 18.89
C GLN A 243 -8.59 11.20 17.83
N LYS A 244 -9.57 12.09 18.04
CA LYS A 244 -10.79 12.20 17.22
C LYS A 244 -10.54 12.26 15.71
N ASN A 245 -9.53 13.01 15.27
CA ASN A 245 -9.19 13.12 13.84
C ASN A 245 -8.64 11.81 13.27
N HIS A 246 -7.79 11.12 14.02
CA HIS A 246 -7.27 9.81 13.64
C HIS A 246 -8.40 8.78 13.56
N LEU A 247 -9.22 8.68 14.61
CA LEU A 247 -10.39 7.79 14.67
C LEU A 247 -11.37 8.07 13.53
N LYS A 248 -11.63 9.35 13.21
CA LYS A 248 -12.52 9.74 12.12
C LYS A 248 -11.99 9.28 10.76
N LYS A 249 -10.69 9.45 10.50
CA LYS A 249 -10.07 8.98 9.25
C LYS A 249 -10.10 7.46 9.16
N TYR A 250 -9.71 6.77 10.23
CA TYR A 250 -9.76 5.30 10.31
C TYR A 250 -11.18 4.78 10.06
N TRP A 251 -12.16 5.28 10.82
CA TRP A 251 -13.54 4.80 10.72
C TRP A 251 -14.16 5.11 9.36
N TYR A 252 -13.87 6.28 8.78
CA TYR A 252 -14.34 6.62 7.44
C TYR A 252 -13.83 5.62 6.40
N ASN A 253 -12.53 5.31 6.42
CA ASN A 253 -11.93 4.33 5.50
C ASN A 253 -12.52 2.93 5.70
N HIS A 254 -12.66 2.51 6.96
CA HIS A 254 -13.27 1.24 7.32
C HIS A 254 -14.72 1.12 6.81
N LYS A 255 -15.54 2.17 6.99
CA LYS A 255 -16.90 2.22 6.46
C LYS A 255 -16.94 2.24 4.93
N ILE A 256 -16.00 2.89 4.24
CA ILE A 256 -15.89 2.81 2.78
C ILE A 256 -15.62 1.39 2.32
N GLN A 257 -14.72 0.66 2.98
CA GLN A 257 -14.41 -0.73 2.63
C GLN A 257 -15.65 -1.61 2.79
N ARG A 258 -16.37 -1.46 3.91
CA ARG A 258 -17.64 -2.15 4.13
C ARG A 258 -18.68 -1.82 3.06
N SER A 259 -18.92 -0.53 2.82
CA SER A 259 -19.89 -0.07 1.82
C SER A 259 -19.53 -0.55 0.42
N THR A 260 -18.25 -0.56 0.07
CA THR A 260 -17.74 -1.11 -1.20
C THR A 260 -18.07 -2.60 -1.34
N ARG A 261 -17.86 -3.37 -0.28
CA ARG A 261 -18.15 -4.80 -0.25
C ARG A 261 -19.64 -5.08 -0.38
N GLU A 262 -20.47 -4.44 0.45
CA GLU A 262 -21.93 -4.59 0.42
C GLU A 262 -22.49 -4.22 -0.96
N HIS A 263 -21.94 -3.17 -1.56
CA HIS A 263 -22.30 -2.75 -2.91
C HIS A 263 -21.90 -3.80 -3.96
N ALA A 264 -20.68 -4.34 -3.89
CA ALA A 264 -20.23 -5.42 -4.77
C ALA A 264 -21.07 -6.69 -4.61
N ASP A 265 -21.39 -7.09 -3.38
CA ASP A 265 -22.25 -8.24 -3.07
C ASP A 265 -23.67 -8.04 -3.64
N SER A 266 -24.21 -6.82 -3.55
CA SER A 266 -25.52 -6.49 -4.14
C SER A 266 -25.53 -6.63 -5.66
N ILE A 267 -24.45 -6.22 -6.32
CA ILE A 267 -24.26 -6.39 -7.77
C ILE A 267 -24.13 -7.87 -8.11
N ALA A 268 -23.28 -8.61 -7.39
CA ALA A 268 -23.09 -10.04 -7.59
C ALA A 268 -24.43 -10.81 -7.52
N ALA A 269 -25.24 -10.52 -6.51
CA ALA A 269 -26.56 -11.11 -6.33
C ALA A 269 -27.54 -10.78 -7.48
N ALA A 270 -27.43 -9.58 -8.05
CA ALA A 270 -28.23 -9.13 -9.19
C ALA A 270 -27.78 -9.78 -10.51
N LEU A 271 -26.49 -10.07 -10.67
CA LEU A 271 -25.90 -10.59 -11.90
C LEU A 271 -26.23 -12.07 -12.18
N LYS A 272 -26.62 -12.84 -11.15
CA LYS A 272 -26.97 -14.27 -11.29
C LYS A 272 -25.87 -15.09 -11.99
N ILE A 273 -24.63 -14.90 -11.55
CA ILE A 273 -23.43 -15.53 -12.11
C ILE A 273 -23.53 -17.05 -12.02
N LYS A 274 -23.32 -17.75 -13.15
CA LYS A 274 -23.29 -19.21 -13.24
C LYS A 274 -22.05 -19.66 -13.99
N PHE A 275 -21.26 -20.53 -13.37
CA PHE A 275 -20.01 -21.02 -13.96
C PHE A 275 -20.20 -22.32 -14.73
N ASN A 276 -19.46 -22.48 -15.82
CA ASN A 276 -19.19 -23.78 -16.40
C ASN A 276 -18.10 -24.47 -15.56
N ASN A 277 -18.48 -25.49 -14.80
CA ASN A 277 -17.58 -26.12 -13.84
C ASN A 277 -16.38 -26.83 -14.49
N ASP A 278 -16.57 -27.43 -15.66
CA ASP A 278 -15.50 -28.14 -16.35
C ASP A 278 -14.51 -27.15 -16.97
N THR A 279 -15.00 -26.06 -17.55
CA THR A 279 -14.13 -24.98 -18.06
C THR A 279 -13.33 -24.32 -16.94
N VAL A 280 -13.95 -24.04 -15.78
CA VAL A 280 -13.24 -23.47 -14.63
C VAL A 280 -12.16 -24.43 -14.12
N ARG A 281 -12.45 -25.74 -14.05
CA ARG A 281 -11.46 -26.74 -13.63
C ARG A 281 -10.27 -26.79 -14.59
N ALA A 282 -10.52 -26.89 -15.89
CA ALA A 282 -9.47 -26.90 -16.92
C ALA A 282 -8.63 -25.60 -16.88
N LEU A 283 -9.28 -24.46 -16.67
CA LEU A 283 -8.58 -23.18 -16.51
C LEU A 283 -7.72 -23.15 -15.24
N PHE A 284 -8.22 -23.67 -14.12
CA PHE A 284 -7.47 -23.73 -12.85
C PHE A 284 -6.27 -24.67 -12.91
N GLU A 285 -6.36 -25.77 -13.66
CA GLU A 285 -5.23 -26.67 -13.91
C GLU A 285 -4.05 -25.92 -14.55
N ILE A 286 -4.32 -25.06 -15.54
CA ILE A 286 -3.29 -24.20 -16.16
C ILE A 286 -2.64 -23.25 -15.14
N PHE A 287 -3.42 -22.64 -14.23
CA PHE A 287 -2.87 -21.81 -13.16
C PHE A 287 -2.04 -22.63 -12.15
N SER A 288 -2.47 -23.85 -11.84
CA SER A 288 -1.82 -24.72 -10.86
C SER A 288 -0.50 -25.30 -11.37
N GLU A 289 -0.46 -25.72 -12.63
CA GLU A 289 0.77 -26.19 -13.29
C GLU A 289 1.82 -25.08 -13.35
N LYS A 290 1.39 -23.83 -13.57
CA LYS A 290 2.25 -22.64 -13.57
C LYS A 290 2.71 -22.22 -12.18
N ASN A 291 1.97 -22.51 -11.11
CA ASN A 291 2.39 -22.19 -9.73
C ASN A 291 3.58 -23.03 -9.22
N ASN A 292 3.99 -24.10 -9.93
CA ASN A 292 5.27 -24.77 -9.72
C ASN A 292 6.46 -24.07 -10.43
N GLN A 293 6.22 -22.94 -11.12
CA GLN A 293 7.23 -22.11 -11.77
C GLN A 293 6.90 -20.60 -11.54
N PRO A 294 7.42 -19.98 -10.47
CA PRO A 294 7.12 -18.58 -10.11
C PRO A 294 7.51 -17.54 -11.17
N ASP A 295 8.26 -17.93 -12.22
CA ASP A 295 8.69 -17.05 -13.31
C ASP A 295 7.69 -16.86 -14.45
N LEU A 296 6.62 -17.65 -14.55
CA LEU A 296 5.71 -17.57 -15.71
C LEU A 296 4.67 -16.44 -15.65
N MET A 297 4.45 -15.86 -14.47
CA MET A 297 3.69 -14.60 -14.30
C MET A 297 4.62 -13.38 -14.20
N ARG A 298 5.95 -13.59 -14.11
CA ARG A 298 6.98 -12.53 -14.07
C ARG A 298 7.32 -11.99 -15.45
N ASN A 299 6.94 -12.67 -16.52
CA ASN A 299 7.27 -12.19 -17.85
C ASN A 299 6.31 -11.06 -18.23
N LYS A 300 6.86 -9.86 -18.45
CA LYS A 300 6.13 -8.73 -19.07
C LYS A 300 5.56 -9.10 -20.45
N ASP A 301 5.96 -10.24 -21.02
CA ASP A 301 5.44 -10.85 -22.25
C ASP A 301 4.30 -11.88 -22.05
N ALA A 302 3.84 -12.14 -20.83
CA ALA A 302 2.75 -13.09 -20.54
C ALA A 302 1.36 -12.51 -20.91
N GLU A 303 1.22 -11.90 -22.09
CA GLU A 303 -0.04 -11.33 -22.57
C GLU A 303 -1.17 -12.39 -22.66
N ASN A 304 -0.81 -13.67 -22.77
CA ASN A 304 -1.75 -14.78 -22.86
C ASN A 304 -1.29 -15.96 -22.00
N PHE A 305 -1.95 -16.21 -20.87
CA PHE A 305 -1.65 -17.36 -20.01
C PHE A 305 -2.38 -18.65 -20.45
N VAL A 306 -3.39 -18.56 -21.32
CA VAL A 306 -4.03 -19.67 -22.02
C VAL A 306 -3.68 -19.59 -23.51
N SER A 307 -3.01 -20.62 -24.03
CA SER A 307 -2.64 -20.75 -25.44
C SER A 307 -3.53 -21.72 -26.22
N ASP A 308 -4.25 -22.61 -25.53
CA ASP A 308 -5.17 -23.57 -26.15
C ASP A 308 -6.38 -22.83 -26.76
N LYS A 309 -6.52 -22.90 -28.09
CA LYS A 309 -7.59 -22.23 -28.83
C LYS A 309 -8.98 -22.78 -28.50
N THR A 310 -9.09 -24.09 -28.29
CA THR A 310 -10.36 -24.74 -27.93
C THR A 310 -10.82 -24.27 -26.56
N LEU A 311 -9.90 -24.18 -25.59
CA LEU A 311 -10.22 -23.65 -24.27
C LEU A 311 -10.54 -22.16 -24.32
N LEU A 312 -9.80 -21.36 -25.12
CA LEU A 312 -10.07 -19.92 -25.29
C LEU A 312 -11.50 -19.62 -25.75
N ASP A 313 -12.05 -20.46 -26.63
CA ASP A 313 -13.40 -20.30 -27.18
C ASP A 313 -14.50 -21.00 -26.35
N ALA A 314 -14.13 -21.72 -25.27
CA ALA A 314 -15.05 -22.38 -24.37
C ALA A 314 -15.80 -21.37 -23.48
N GLU A 315 -17.09 -21.62 -23.27
CA GLU A 315 -17.94 -20.87 -22.34
C GLU A 315 -17.44 -21.07 -20.91
N LEU A 316 -17.12 -19.97 -20.23
CA LEU A 316 -16.58 -19.96 -18.87
C LEU A 316 -17.68 -19.63 -17.86
N VAL A 317 -18.47 -18.59 -18.12
CA VAL A 317 -19.41 -18.04 -17.14
C VAL A 317 -20.54 -17.26 -17.82
N GLU A 318 -21.77 -17.49 -17.36
CA GLU A 318 -22.98 -16.78 -17.74
C GLU A 318 -23.34 -15.74 -16.66
N SER A 319 -23.79 -14.56 -17.09
CA SER A 319 -24.33 -13.53 -16.19
C SER A 319 -25.38 -12.67 -16.91
N ARG A 320 -26.11 -11.85 -16.16
CA ARG A 320 -27.09 -10.91 -16.75
C ARG A 320 -26.48 -9.82 -17.63
N ILE A 321 -25.17 -9.58 -17.54
CA ILE A 321 -24.47 -8.63 -18.42
C ILE A 321 -23.80 -9.33 -19.62
N GLY A 322 -24.08 -10.62 -19.82
CA GLY A 322 -23.57 -11.42 -20.93
C GLY A 322 -22.78 -12.64 -20.47
N ASN A 323 -22.42 -13.45 -21.47
CA ASN A 323 -21.64 -14.67 -21.31
C ASN A 323 -20.19 -14.38 -21.66
N TRP A 324 -19.27 -14.91 -20.87
CA TRP A 324 -17.84 -14.80 -21.11
C TRP A 324 -17.28 -16.16 -21.47
N LYS A 325 -16.42 -16.16 -22.48
CA LYS A 325 -15.49 -17.24 -22.78
C LYS A 325 -14.19 -17.04 -22.02
N VAL A 326 -13.32 -18.05 -22.04
CA VAL A 326 -12.00 -17.96 -21.41
C VAL A 326 -11.17 -16.81 -21.97
N ARG A 327 -11.27 -16.52 -23.28
CA ARG A 327 -10.60 -15.36 -23.89
C ARG A 327 -11.04 -14.01 -23.32
N ASP A 328 -12.32 -13.86 -22.98
CA ASP A 328 -12.84 -12.60 -22.41
C ASP A 328 -12.31 -12.41 -20.98
N PHE A 329 -12.21 -13.50 -20.22
CA PHE A 329 -11.56 -13.50 -18.92
C PHE A 329 -10.08 -13.12 -19.03
N GLN A 330 -9.32 -13.73 -19.95
CA GLN A 330 -7.89 -13.44 -20.15
C GLN A 330 -7.66 -11.96 -20.48
N GLU A 331 -8.43 -11.40 -21.42
CA GLU A 331 -8.34 -10.00 -21.82
C GLU A 331 -8.66 -9.02 -20.68
N LYS A 332 -9.50 -9.42 -19.72
CA LYS A 332 -9.87 -8.58 -18.57
C LYS A 332 -8.94 -8.77 -17.38
N ALA A 333 -8.41 -9.97 -17.19
CA ALA A 333 -7.50 -10.31 -16.09
C ALA A 333 -6.14 -9.60 -16.23
N LYS A 334 -5.69 -9.31 -17.46
CA LYS A 334 -4.40 -8.62 -17.71
C LYS A 334 -4.29 -7.23 -17.09
N PHE A 335 -5.42 -6.58 -16.77
CA PHE A 335 -5.46 -5.26 -16.13
C PHE A 335 -5.65 -5.34 -14.60
N THR A 336 -5.29 -6.46 -13.99
CA THR A 336 -5.27 -6.64 -12.53
C THR A 336 -3.83 -6.66 -12.03
N SER A 337 -3.64 -6.31 -10.76
CA SER A 337 -2.30 -6.33 -10.14
C SER A 337 -1.79 -7.75 -9.90
N GLU A 338 -0.47 -7.90 -9.87
CA GLU A 338 0.19 -9.17 -9.56
C GLU A 338 -0.29 -9.74 -8.20
N LYS A 339 -0.46 -8.88 -7.19
CA LYS A 339 -1.00 -9.27 -5.87
C LYS A 339 -2.39 -9.91 -5.97
N GLN A 340 -3.26 -9.40 -6.85
CA GLN A 340 -4.59 -9.95 -7.06
C GLN A 340 -4.55 -11.29 -7.80
N GLN A 341 -3.63 -11.43 -8.76
CA GLN A 341 -3.45 -12.68 -9.52
C GLN A 341 -2.86 -13.80 -8.66
N ASN A 342 -1.86 -13.47 -7.82
CA ASN A 342 -1.21 -14.40 -6.88
C ASN A 342 -2.15 -14.92 -5.77
N TRP A 343 -3.38 -14.41 -5.72
CA TRP A 343 -4.43 -14.86 -4.82
C TRP A 343 -5.18 -16.09 -5.35
N ILE A 344 -5.06 -16.40 -6.64
CA ILE A 344 -5.69 -17.57 -7.29
C ILE A 344 -4.93 -18.83 -6.90
N ARG A 345 -5.30 -19.41 -5.74
CA ARG A 345 -4.61 -20.57 -5.15
C ARG A 345 -5.41 -21.88 -5.23
N ASN A 346 -6.70 -21.78 -5.51
CA ASN A 346 -7.63 -22.91 -5.63
C ASN A 346 -8.79 -22.53 -6.57
N ASP A 347 -9.59 -23.51 -6.97
CA ASP A 347 -10.79 -23.33 -7.82
C ASP A 347 -11.73 -22.24 -7.27
N PHE A 348 -11.95 -22.21 -5.95
CA PHE A 348 -12.80 -21.20 -5.32
C PHE A 348 -12.25 -19.78 -5.50
N ALA A 349 -10.96 -19.57 -5.27
CA ALA A 349 -10.30 -18.28 -5.46
C ALA A 349 -10.35 -17.83 -6.94
N LEU A 350 -10.23 -18.76 -7.89
CA LEU A 350 -10.42 -18.45 -9.31
C LEU A 350 -11.86 -17.96 -9.59
N ARG A 351 -12.88 -18.62 -9.03
CA ARG A 351 -14.28 -18.20 -9.19
C ARG A 351 -14.57 -16.84 -8.56
N GLU A 352 -14.04 -16.57 -7.37
CA GLU A 352 -14.18 -15.25 -6.74
C GLU A 352 -13.48 -14.18 -7.57
N PHE A 353 -12.30 -14.48 -8.12
CA PHE A 353 -11.56 -13.56 -9.00
C PHE A 353 -12.34 -13.26 -10.29
N ILE A 354 -12.86 -14.29 -10.98
CA ILE A 354 -13.71 -14.11 -12.17
C ILE A 354 -14.98 -13.32 -11.81
N SER A 355 -15.65 -13.66 -10.70
CA SER A 355 -16.84 -12.93 -10.23
C SER A 355 -16.55 -11.46 -9.96
N GLY A 356 -15.42 -11.16 -9.33
CA GLY A 356 -14.93 -9.80 -9.11
C GLY A 356 -14.74 -9.02 -10.41
N LEU A 357 -14.22 -9.66 -11.46
CA LEU A 357 -14.09 -9.04 -12.78
C LEU A 357 -15.44 -8.77 -13.45
N ILE A 358 -16.42 -9.66 -13.32
CA ILE A 358 -17.77 -9.45 -13.87
C ILE A 358 -18.46 -8.31 -13.11
N ILE A 359 -18.35 -8.27 -11.79
CA ILE A 359 -18.87 -7.17 -10.95
C ILE A 359 -18.22 -5.85 -11.38
N ARG A 360 -16.90 -5.84 -11.59
CA ARG A 360 -16.17 -4.67 -12.11
C ARG A 360 -16.73 -4.23 -13.47
N GLU A 361 -16.99 -5.15 -14.40
CA GLU A 361 -17.56 -4.82 -15.69
C GLU A 361 -18.96 -4.19 -15.56
N ALA A 362 -19.82 -4.72 -14.69
CA ALA A 362 -21.12 -4.13 -14.40
C ALA A 362 -21.01 -2.69 -13.85
N MET A 363 -20.02 -2.44 -12.99
CA MET A 363 -19.73 -1.08 -12.51
C MET A 363 -19.27 -0.17 -13.66
N LEU A 364 -18.39 -0.65 -14.53
CA LEU A 364 -17.88 0.09 -15.68
C LEU A 364 -18.96 0.41 -16.71
N GLU A 365 -19.88 -0.52 -17.00
CA GLU A 365 -21.03 -0.27 -17.88
C GLU A 365 -21.92 0.85 -17.33
N LYS A 366 -22.23 0.79 -16.04
CA LYS A 366 -23.00 1.84 -15.37
C LYS A 366 -22.23 3.17 -15.34
N ALA A 367 -20.93 3.15 -15.11
CA ALA A 367 -20.09 4.34 -15.15
C ALA A 367 -20.05 4.99 -16.54
N ARG A 368 -19.99 4.17 -17.61
CA ARG A 368 -20.09 4.63 -19.00
C ARG A 368 -21.45 5.26 -19.29
N ALA A 369 -22.55 4.68 -18.80
CA ALA A 369 -23.89 5.24 -18.94
C ALA A 369 -24.06 6.63 -18.27
N PHE A 370 -23.25 6.94 -17.27
CA PHE A 370 -23.19 8.26 -16.62
C PHE A 370 -22.19 9.22 -17.30
N ASN A 371 -21.56 8.82 -18.40
CA ASN A 371 -20.60 9.61 -19.18
C ASN A 371 -19.39 10.10 -18.38
N PHE A 372 -18.96 9.39 -17.32
CA PHE A 372 -17.78 9.81 -16.54
C PHE A 372 -16.51 9.92 -17.39
N HIS A 373 -16.33 9.04 -18.38
CA HIS A 373 -15.23 9.11 -19.36
C HIS A 373 -15.13 10.43 -20.14
N GLN A 374 -16.23 11.19 -20.22
CA GLN A 374 -16.26 12.46 -20.94
C GLN A 374 -15.95 13.65 -20.04
N SER A 375 -16.01 13.46 -18.72
CA SER A 375 -15.77 14.52 -17.74
C SER A 375 -14.32 15.03 -17.79
N ALA A 376 -14.14 16.32 -17.54
CA ALA A 376 -12.81 16.92 -17.47
C ALA A 376 -12.01 16.34 -16.30
N GLU A 377 -12.65 16.05 -15.17
CA GLU A 377 -12.01 15.42 -14.00
C GLU A 377 -11.42 14.06 -14.35
N TYR A 378 -12.18 13.18 -15.01
CA TYR A 378 -11.68 11.87 -15.44
C TYR A 378 -10.51 11.98 -16.41
N LYS A 379 -10.64 12.81 -17.46
CA LYS A 379 -9.59 12.94 -18.48
C LYS A 379 -8.29 13.46 -17.86
N LYS A 380 -8.41 14.48 -17.00
CA LYS A 380 -7.29 15.04 -16.25
C LYS A 380 -6.63 13.99 -15.37
N ALA A 381 -7.40 13.21 -14.61
CA ALA A 381 -6.85 12.18 -13.72
C ALA A 381 -6.13 11.05 -14.49
N VAL A 382 -6.66 10.63 -15.65
CA VAL A 382 -5.99 9.65 -16.52
C VAL A 382 -4.67 10.20 -17.06
N GLU A 383 -4.66 11.47 -17.48
CA GLU A 383 -3.47 12.16 -17.99
C GLU A 383 -2.39 12.31 -16.90
N GLU A 384 -2.72 12.84 -15.73
CA GLU A 384 -1.78 13.03 -14.61
C GLU A 384 -1.16 11.70 -14.14
N ASN A 385 -1.97 10.63 -14.07
CA ASN A 385 -1.46 9.31 -13.71
C ASN A 385 -0.57 8.71 -14.82
N MET A 386 -0.88 8.98 -16.09
CA MET A 386 -0.05 8.55 -17.22
C MET A 386 1.31 9.26 -17.18
N GLU A 387 1.32 10.55 -16.88
CA GLU A 387 2.54 11.34 -16.73
C GLU A 387 3.41 10.86 -15.56
N THR A 388 2.78 10.50 -14.43
CA THR A 388 3.47 9.89 -13.29
C THR A 388 4.14 8.56 -13.66
N TRP A 389 3.45 7.74 -14.47
CA TRP A 389 4.02 6.49 -14.97
C TRP A 389 5.18 6.72 -15.95
N LEU A 390 5.07 7.70 -16.85
CA LEU A 390 6.14 8.07 -17.77
C LEU A 390 7.36 8.61 -17.05
N LEU A 391 7.17 9.45 -16.04
CA LEU A 391 8.24 9.93 -15.17
C LEU A 391 8.95 8.74 -14.52
N THR A 392 8.19 7.77 -13.98
CA THR A 392 8.77 6.54 -13.39
C THR A 392 9.63 5.79 -14.40
N ARG A 393 9.19 5.65 -15.66
CA ARG A 393 10.00 4.99 -16.69
C ARG A 393 11.28 5.76 -17.05
N MET A 394 11.23 7.09 -17.04
CA MET A 394 12.42 7.91 -17.25
C MET A 394 13.41 7.76 -16.09
N GLU A 395 12.91 7.73 -14.86
CA GLU A 395 13.72 7.47 -13.67
C GLU A 395 14.36 6.07 -13.72
N ASP A 396 13.60 5.03 -14.10
CA ASP A 396 14.13 3.67 -14.30
C ASP A 396 15.21 3.63 -15.40
N GLN A 397 15.01 4.38 -16.49
CA GLN A 397 16.03 4.51 -17.54
C GLN A 397 17.30 5.17 -16.99
N ILE A 398 17.18 6.27 -16.24
CA ILE A 398 18.33 6.95 -15.61
C ILE A 398 19.06 5.99 -14.68
N ASP A 399 18.34 5.28 -13.82
CA ASP A 399 18.91 4.30 -12.89
C ASP A 399 19.66 3.18 -13.64
N SER A 400 19.15 2.75 -14.80
CA SER A 400 19.81 1.74 -15.65
C SER A 400 21.08 2.21 -16.34
N GLU A 401 21.24 3.53 -16.54
CA GLU A 401 22.45 4.15 -17.13
C GLU A 401 23.60 4.26 -16.10
N ILE A 402 23.31 4.08 -14.79
CA ILE A 402 24.33 4.16 -13.72
C ILE A 402 25.17 2.88 -13.70
N VAL A 403 26.30 2.93 -14.40
CA VAL A 403 27.30 1.87 -14.40
C VAL A 403 28.43 2.22 -13.44
N VAL A 404 28.62 1.39 -12.42
CA VAL A 404 29.70 1.54 -11.45
C VAL A 404 30.78 0.51 -11.77
N SER A 405 32.00 0.96 -12.08
CA SER A 405 33.13 0.06 -12.35
C SER A 405 33.60 -0.63 -11.08
N GLU A 406 34.24 -1.80 -11.24
CA GLU A 406 34.81 -2.51 -10.10
C GLU A 406 35.89 -1.69 -9.37
N ASP A 407 36.71 -0.93 -10.11
CA ASP A 407 37.72 -0.06 -9.52
C ASP A 407 37.08 1.03 -8.65
N THR A 408 35.99 1.66 -9.11
CA THR A 408 35.26 2.66 -8.31
C THR A 408 34.62 2.01 -7.08
N MET A 409 34.04 0.82 -7.22
CA MET A 409 33.48 0.09 -6.06
C MET A 409 34.56 -0.25 -5.03
N ARG A 410 35.74 -0.73 -5.48
CA ARG A 410 36.86 -1.06 -4.60
C ARG A 410 37.43 0.18 -3.92
N ALA A 411 37.56 1.30 -4.64
CA ALA A 411 38.01 2.57 -4.07
C ALA A 411 37.04 3.08 -2.99
N TYR A 412 35.74 3.09 -3.29
CA TYR A 412 34.71 3.53 -2.35
C TYR A 412 34.64 2.64 -1.10
N TYR A 413 34.72 1.32 -1.27
CA TYR A 413 34.81 0.39 -0.15
C TYR A 413 36.09 0.62 0.68
N ALA A 414 37.22 0.94 0.06
CA ALA A 414 38.48 1.17 0.76
C ALA A 414 38.51 2.48 1.57
N GLU A 415 37.72 3.49 1.18
CA GLU A 415 37.57 4.73 1.93
C GLU A 415 36.80 4.53 3.26
N GLU A 416 35.73 3.73 3.24
CA GLU A 416 34.87 3.49 4.41
C GLU A 416 34.47 2.00 4.56
N PRO A 417 35.41 1.06 4.80
CA PRO A 417 35.08 -0.38 4.86
C PRO A 417 34.16 -0.72 6.04
N GLU A 418 34.21 0.08 7.10
CA GLU A 418 33.37 -0.06 8.29
C GLU A 418 31.88 0.17 7.99
N ARG A 419 31.55 0.99 6.99
CA ARG A 419 30.16 1.24 6.56
C ARG A 419 29.48 -0.02 6.05
N PHE A 420 30.26 -0.98 5.56
CA PHE A 420 29.80 -2.24 5.01
C PHE A 420 30.06 -3.42 5.94
N ALA A 421 30.46 -3.17 7.19
CA ALA A 421 30.65 -4.21 8.18
C ALA A 421 29.33 -4.91 8.53
N GLU A 422 29.40 -6.19 8.88
CA GLU A 422 28.37 -6.79 9.71
C GLU A 422 28.35 -6.04 11.04
N ALA A 423 27.22 -5.41 11.37
CA ALA A 423 27.05 -4.68 12.61
C ALA A 423 27.29 -5.59 13.84
N ALA A 424 27.75 -5.00 14.94
CA ALA A 424 27.90 -5.74 16.19
C ALA A 424 26.53 -6.29 16.63
N GLN A 425 26.49 -7.56 17.03
CA GLN A 425 25.28 -8.24 17.43
C GLN A 425 25.28 -8.60 18.92
N PHE A 426 24.12 -8.49 19.55
CA PHE A 426 23.95 -8.65 20.99
C PHE A 426 22.92 -9.73 21.28
N ALA A 427 23.29 -10.68 22.13
CA ALA A 427 22.34 -11.59 22.75
C ALA A 427 21.80 -10.91 24.01
N LEU A 428 20.50 -10.63 24.06
CA LEU A 428 19.86 -9.91 25.18
C LEU A 428 18.76 -10.76 25.83
N ASN A 429 18.68 -10.68 27.16
CA ASN A 429 17.53 -11.17 27.94
C ASN A 429 16.76 -10.00 28.52
N GLU A 430 15.44 -10.14 28.57
CA GLU A 430 14.52 -9.06 28.91
C GLU A 430 13.81 -9.28 30.25
N ILE A 431 13.58 -8.22 31.01
CA ILE A 431 12.56 -8.16 32.06
C ILE A 431 11.54 -7.11 31.65
N VAL A 432 10.30 -7.55 31.38
CA VAL A 432 9.18 -6.66 31.09
C VAL A 432 8.23 -6.59 32.27
N VAL A 433 7.88 -5.36 32.69
CA VAL A 433 6.85 -5.10 33.70
C VAL A 433 5.91 -3.98 33.25
N LEU A 434 4.67 -4.01 33.72
CA LEU A 434 3.62 -3.08 33.25
C LEU A 434 3.52 -1.80 34.08
N LYS A 435 4.03 -1.80 35.31
CA LYS A 435 3.84 -0.70 36.27
C LYS A 435 5.18 -0.17 36.74
N LYS A 436 5.25 1.15 36.93
CA LYS A 436 6.44 1.84 37.38
C LYS A 436 6.88 1.34 38.76
N GLU A 437 5.94 1.12 39.68
CA GLU A 437 6.24 0.65 41.04
C GLU A 437 6.86 -0.76 41.04
N THR A 438 6.40 -1.61 40.11
CA THR A 438 6.96 -2.95 39.89
C THR A 438 8.36 -2.86 39.27
N ALA A 439 8.57 -1.93 38.34
CA ALA A 439 9.89 -1.66 37.75
C ALA A 439 10.88 -1.16 38.80
N ASP A 440 10.48 -0.21 39.64
CA ASP A 440 11.29 0.33 40.73
C ASP A 440 11.67 -0.77 41.73
N SER A 441 10.74 -1.68 42.03
CA SER A 441 10.99 -2.85 42.89
C SER A 441 11.98 -3.83 42.26
N ALA A 442 11.81 -4.16 40.97
CA ALA A 442 12.74 -5.02 40.24
C ALA A 442 14.14 -4.39 40.19
N LYS A 443 14.22 -3.10 39.86
CA LYS A 443 15.47 -2.34 39.85
C LYS A 443 16.17 -2.37 41.21
N LYS A 444 15.44 -2.12 42.30
CA LYS A 444 16.01 -2.18 43.65
C LYS A 444 16.62 -3.54 43.97
N GLN A 445 16.00 -4.63 43.51
CA GLN A 445 16.56 -5.98 43.71
C GLN A 445 17.80 -6.22 42.87
N LEU A 446 17.80 -5.81 41.61
CA LEU A 446 18.98 -5.88 40.74
C LEU A 446 20.14 -5.04 41.30
N ASP A 447 19.87 -3.80 41.72
CA ASP A 447 20.85 -2.88 42.31
C ASP A 447 21.41 -3.42 43.65
N SER A 448 20.67 -4.27 44.36
CA SER A 448 21.14 -4.97 45.57
C SER A 448 21.98 -6.23 45.30
N GLY A 449 22.21 -6.57 44.02
CA GLY A 449 23.00 -7.73 43.60
C GLY A 449 22.21 -9.02 43.47
N ARG A 450 20.87 -8.97 43.45
CA ARG A 450 20.05 -10.16 43.17
C ARG A 450 20.26 -10.60 41.72
N ASP A 451 20.29 -11.91 41.50
CA ASP A 451 20.44 -12.48 40.16
C ASP A 451 19.33 -12.04 39.21
N PHE A 452 19.69 -11.67 37.98
CA PHE A 452 18.74 -11.12 37.01
C PHE A 452 17.69 -12.14 36.59
N ASP A 453 18.02 -13.43 36.50
CA ASP A 453 17.05 -14.47 36.17
C ASP A 453 16.08 -14.73 37.32
N ASP A 454 16.54 -14.61 38.57
CA ASP A 454 15.65 -14.60 39.74
C ASP A 454 14.70 -13.41 39.72
N VAL A 455 15.19 -12.20 39.45
CA VAL A 455 14.32 -11.02 39.36
C VAL A 455 13.34 -11.20 38.20
N ARG A 456 13.78 -11.66 37.04
CA ARG A 456 12.93 -11.94 35.89
C ARG A 456 11.82 -12.93 36.20
N ARG A 457 12.14 -14.08 36.81
CA ARG A 457 11.15 -15.09 37.23
C ARG A 457 10.08 -14.53 38.17
N ASN A 458 10.46 -13.56 39.01
CA ASN A 458 9.55 -13.02 40.03
C ASN A 458 8.74 -11.80 39.57
N PHE A 459 9.29 -10.99 38.66
CA PHE A 459 8.69 -9.71 38.27
C PHE A 459 8.19 -9.68 36.84
N SER A 460 8.85 -10.41 35.94
CA SER A 460 8.55 -10.26 34.52
C SER A 460 7.23 -10.92 34.16
N ILE A 461 6.50 -10.29 33.25
CA ILE A 461 5.37 -10.93 32.58
C ILE A 461 5.80 -12.05 31.61
N PHE A 462 7.11 -12.19 31.32
CA PHE A 462 7.71 -13.27 30.51
C PHE A 462 8.81 -14.03 31.29
N PRO A 463 8.43 -14.96 32.20
CA PRO A 463 9.38 -15.59 33.11
C PRO A 463 10.25 -16.70 32.48
N ASP A 464 9.92 -17.27 31.31
CA ASP A 464 10.74 -18.28 30.60
C ASP A 464 11.17 -17.77 29.20
N PRO A 465 12.44 -17.39 29.00
CA PRO A 465 12.88 -16.67 27.80
C PRO A 465 13.11 -17.61 26.61
N LYS A 466 13.11 -18.94 26.85
CA LYS A 466 13.27 -19.98 25.81
C LYS A 466 11.94 -20.52 25.31
N LYS A 467 10.82 -20.17 25.94
CA LYS A 467 9.48 -20.65 25.59
C LYS A 467 8.51 -19.54 25.21
N GLU A 468 8.75 -18.31 25.67
CA GLU A 468 7.94 -17.12 25.38
C GLU A 468 8.89 -15.93 25.10
N THR A 469 8.44 -14.95 24.32
CA THR A 469 9.21 -13.78 23.87
C THR A 469 9.99 -13.11 25.01
N GLY A 470 11.24 -12.68 24.77
CA GLY A 470 12.10 -12.05 25.79
C GLY A 470 13.59 -12.44 25.74
N PHE A 471 14.00 -13.29 24.80
CA PHE A 471 15.40 -13.50 24.42
C PHE A 471 15.63 -13.08 22.96
N TYR A 472 16.64 -12.26 22.74
CA TYR A 472 17.01 -11.73 21.44
C TYR A 472 18.36 -12.34 21.03
N PRO A 473 18.40 -13.43 20.24
CA PRO A 473 19.65 -14.08 19.87
C PRO A 473 20.44 -13.27 18.81
N PHE A 474 21.44 -12.50 19.27
CA PHE A 474 22.42 -11.82 18.41
C PHE A 474 21.77 -10.90 17.35
N TYR A 475 20.98 -9.94 17.82
CA TYR A 475 20.43 -8.87 16.99
C TYR A 475 21.39 -7.67 16.93
N PRO A 476 21.45 -6.94 15.81
CA PRO A 476 22.21 -5.70 15.75
C PRO A 476 21.60 -4.64 16.70
N ALA A 477 22.45 -3.80 17.29
CA ALA A 477 21.98 -2.79 18.24
C ALA A 477 20.98 -1.80 17.63
N SER A 478 21.09 -1.52 16.32
CA SER A 478 20.16 -0.68 15.55
C SER A 478 18.69 -1.11 15.65
N ASP A 479 18.43 -2.40 15.86
CA ASP A 479 17.07 -2.93 15.96
C ASP A 479 16.36 -2.48 17.25
N PHE A 480 17.11 -1.94 18.22
CA PHE A 480 16.59 -1.43 19.49
C PHE A 480 16.45 0.09 19.51
N GLY A 481 16.53 0.76 18.35
CA GLY A 481 16.23 2.18 18.18
C GLY A 481 17.08 3.08 19.07
N GLU A 482 16.44 3.92 19.90
CA GLU A 482 17.12 4.87 20.79
C GLU A 482 18.07 4.19 21.81
N LEU A 483 17.87 2.90 22.09
CA LEU A 483 18.75 2.13 22.99
C LEU A 483 20.00 1.57 22.31
N ALA A 484 20.14 1.73 21.00
CA ALA A 484 21.26 1.16 20.24
C ALA A 484 22.62 1.51 20.87
N SER A 485 22.86 2.80 21.14
CA SER A 485 24.12 3.26 21.73
C SER A 485 24.37 2.73 23.14
N GLU A 486 23.32 2.55 23.96
CA GLU A 486 23.47 1.96 25.29
C GLU A 486 23.79 0.47 25.22
N ILE A 487 23.11 -0.26 24.33
CA ILE A 487 23.31 -1.69 24.09
C ILE A 487 24.71 -1.97 23.55
N GLU A 488 25.20 -1.15 22.62
CA GLU A 488 26.56 -1.27 22.08
C GLU A 488 27.62 -1.27 23.18
N ASN A 489 27.44 -0.37 24.15
CA ASN A 489 28.34 -0.17 25.28
C ASN A 489 28.10 -1.15 26.44
N LEU A 490 27.00 -1.91 26.43
CA LEU A 490 26.57 -2.75 27.56
C LEU A 490 27.43 -4.00 27.75
N LYS A 491 28.23 -4.13 28.81
CA LYS A 491 29.11 -5.31 29.02
C LYS A 491 28.31 -6.61 29.18
N ILE A 492 28.90 -7.76 28.82
CA ILE A 492 28.30 -9.09 29.08
C ILE A 492 28.05 -9.24 30.58
N GLY A 493 26.84 -9.65 30.94
CA GLY A 493 26.33 -9.77 32.31
C GLY A 493 25.74 -8.47 32.88
N ALA A 494 26.05 -7.30 32.31
CA ALA A 494 25.46 -6.04 32.73
C ALA A 494 24.06 -5.85 32.12
N TYR A 495 23.25 -5.01 32.75
CA TYR A 495 21.92 -4.65 32.27
C TYR A 495 21.71 -3.14 32.17
N ILE A 496 20.76 -2.75 31.33
CA ILE A 496 20.18 -1.41 31.24
C ILE A 496 18.72 -1.44 31.67
N GLY A 497 18.20 -0.28 32.09
CA GLY A 497 16.79 -0.08 32.45
C GLY A 497 16.52 0.26 33.93
N PRO A 498 15.23 0.50 34.27
CA PRO A 498 14.08 0.33 33.39
C PRO A 498 14.00 1.44 32.33
N VAL A 499 13.75 1.05 31.08
CA VAL A 499 13.43 1.94 29.97
C VAL A 499 11.92 1.89 29.73
N ASN A 500 11.28 3.02 29.48
CA ASN A 500 9.87 3.05 29.10
C ASN A 500 9.72 2.85 27.59
N ILE A 501 9.11 1.75 27.18
CA ILE A 501 8.84 1.39 25.78
C ILE A 501 7.36 1.04 25.67
N GLU A 502 6.60 1.81 24.88
CA GLU A 502 5.17 1.57 24.62
C GLU A 502 4.34 1.29 25.89
N GLU A 503 4.48 2.15 26.91
CA GLU A 503 3.80 2.03 28.21
C GLU A 503 4.23 0.83 29.07
N LYS A 504 5.33 0.14 28.72
CA LYS A 504 5.96 -0.91 29.52
C LYS A 504 7.31 -0.46 30.03
N PHE A 505 7.75 -1.04 31.13
CA PHE A 505 9.08 -0.84 31.68
C PHE A 505 9.94 -2.07 31.41
N VAL A 506 11.06 -1.87 30.72
CA VAL A 506 11.89 -2.93 30.18
C VAL A 506 13.31 -2.83 30.70
N PHE A 507 13.88 -3.97 31.10
CA PHE A 507 15.31 -4.12 31.36
C PHE A 507 15.92 -5.08 30.37
N PHE A 508 17.13 -4.80 29.89
CA PHE A 508 17.88 -5.71 29.03
C PHE A 508 19.21 -6.08 29.68
N ARG A 509 19.49 -7.38 29.86
CA ARG A 509 20.81 -7.89 30.24
C ARG A 509 21.52 -8.42 29.00
N CYS A 510 22.78 -8.06 28.82
CA CYS A 510 23.61 -8.62 27.74
C CYS A 510 24.11 -10.02 28.11
N GLU A 511 23.68 -11.04 27.38
CA GLU A 511 24.12 -12.42 27.51
C GLU A 511 25.34 -12.73 26.65
N GLY A 512 25.54 -11.97 25.58
CA GLY A 512 26.63 -12.19 24.64
C GLY A 512 26.79 -11.06 23.65
N LYS A 513 27.99 -10.94 23.10
CA LYS A 513 28.33 -10.00 22.03
C LYS A 513 29.05 -10.73 20.90
N ARG A 514 28.68 -10.42 19.67
CA ARG A 514 29.53 -10.65 18.49
C ARG A 514 30.00 -9.27 18.03
N PRO A 515 31.31 -9.02 18.00
CA PRO A 515 31.83 -7.74 17.55
C PRO A 515 31.43 -7.50 16.09
N ALA A 516 31.41 -6.24 15.68
CA ALA A 516 31.28 -5.90 14.28
C ALA A 516 32.40 -6.58 13.49
N LYS A 517 32.07 -7.10 12.32
CA LYS A 517 33.00 -7.83 11.47
C LYS A 517 33.03 -7.15 10.12
N LEU A 518 34.22 -6.70 9.71
CA LEU A 518 34.42 -6.23 8.35
C LEU A 518 34.09 -7.36 7.37
N ARG A 519 33.15 -7.09 6.47
CA ARG A 519 32.89 -7.95 5.31
C ARG A 519 33.97 -7.71 4.29
N SER A 520 34.41 -8.75 3.58
CA SER A 520 35.31 -8.54 2.43
C SER A 520 34.60 -7.69 1.37
N PHE A 521 35.36 -7.10 0.44
CA PHE A 521 34.76 -6.41 -0.71
C PHE A 521 33.83 -7.36 -1.48
N GLU A 522 34.27 -8.60 -1.68
CA GLU A 522 33.49 -9.62 -2.41
C GLU A 522 32.15 -9.90 -1.73
N ASP A 523 32.13 -9.99 -0.40
CA ASP A 523 30.89 -10.17 0.38
C ASP A 523 30.01 -8.92 0.36
N ALA A 524 30.61 -7.72 0.36
CA ALA A 524 29.92 -6.43 0.40
C ALA A 524 29.56 -5.85 -0.98
N ARG A 525 30.01 -6.48 -2.07
CA ARG A 525 29.99 -5.92 -3.43
C ARG A 525 28.63 -5.36 -3.84
N SER A 526 27.56 -6.11 -3.61
CA SER A 526 26.19 -5.68 -3.97
C SER A 526 25.73 -4.45 -3.19
N ASP A 527 26.07 -4.36 -1.90
CA ASP A 527 25.68 -3.22 -1.05
C ASP A 527 26.49 -1.97 -1.40
N VAL A 528 27.78 -2.16 -1.71
CA VAL A 528 28.68 -1.11 -2.22
C VAL A 528 28.15 -0.56 -3.55
N GLU A 529 27.77 -1.44 -4.48
CA GLU A 529 27.18 -1.04 -5.77
C GLU A 529 25.87 -0.26 -5.56
N GLN A 530 24.97 -0.76 -4.72
CA GLN A 530 23.69 -0.11 -4.42
C GLN A 530 23.89 1.27 -3.78
N ALA A 531 24.83 1.40 -2.84
CA ALA A 531 25.17 2.67 -2.20
C ALA A 531 25.73 3.69 -3.20
N LEU A 532 26.63 3.25 -4.08
CA LEU A 532 27.19 4.11 -5.14
C LEU A 532 26.12 4.52 -6.15
N LYS A 533 25.26 3.60 -6.59
CA LYS A 533 24.14 3.94 -7.47
C LYS A 533 23.23 4.99 -6.84
N TYR A 534 22.90 4.85 -5.56
CA TYR A 534 22.12 5.84 -4.83
C TYR A 534 22.81 7.20 -4.80
N MET A 535 24.11 7.26 -4.51
CA MET A 535 24.88 8.51 -4.47
C MET A 535 25.01 9.17 -5.85
N LEU A 536 25.17 8.38 -6.91
CA LEU A 536 25.35 8.88 -8.27
C LEU A 536 24.03 9.25 -8.95
N ARG A 537 22.89 8.77 -8.45
CA ARG A 537 21.58 8.99 -9.06
C ARG A 537 21.27 10.46 -9.29
N ASP A 538 21.46 11.31 -8.28
CA ASP A 538 21.16 12.75 -8.40
C ASP A 538 22.03 13.42 -9.47
N GLN A 539 23.31 13.02 -9.58
CA GLN A 539 24.20 13.52 -10.61
C GLN A 539 23.78 13.08 -12.01
N TYR A 540 23.46 11.79 -12.20
CA TYR A 540 23.00 11.25 -13.48
C TYR A 540 21.68 11.88 -13.90
N ARG A 541 20.74 12.01 -12.95
CA ARG A 541 19.46 12.70 -13.16
C ARG A 541 19.67 14.15 -13.56
N ALA A 542 20.51 14.89 -12.84
CA ALA A 542 20.82 16.29 -13.16
C ALA A 542 21.46 16.42 -14.55
N ASN A 543 22.40 15.55 -14.90
CA ASN A 543 23.03 15.53 -16.22
C ASN A 543 22.02 15.25 -17.33
N LYS A 544 21.13 14.27 -17.14
CA LYS A 544 20.06 13.94 -18.09
C LYS A 544 19.13 15.14 -18.29
N VAL A 545 18.66 15.74 -17.20
CA VAL A 545 17.80 16.92 -17.23
C VAL A 545 18.50 18.10 -17.92
N ASN A 546 19.77 18.36 -17.62
CA ASN A 546 20.52 19.45 -18.26
C ASN A 546 20.67 19.23 -19.76
N LYS A 547 20.96 18.00 -20.21
CA LYS A 547 20.99 17.66 -21.63
C LYS A 547 19.64 17.87 -22.31
N ILE A 548 18.54 17.48 -21.66
CA ILE A 548 17.19 17.73 -22.18
C ILE A 548 16.91 19.24 -22.24
N LYS A 549 17.35 20.02 -21.24
CA LYS A 549 17.22 21.49 -21.24
C LYS A 549 17.94 22.16 -22.41
N GLU A 550 19.07 21.63 -22.88
CA GLU A 550 19.77 22.16 -24.06
C GLU A 550 18.93 22.04 -25.34
N ASP A 551 18.13 20.98 -25.43
CA ASP A 551 17.26 20.69 -26.58
C ASP A 551 15.86 21.32 -26.47
N ASN A 552 15.52 21.96 -25.34
CA ASN A 552 14.17 22.45 -25.05
C ASN A 552 14.15 23.93 -24.63
N THR A 553 13.15 24.68 -25.10
CA THR A 553 12.92 26.05 -24.60
C THR A 553 12.28 26.01 -23.22
N VAL A 554 13.04 26.40 -22.19
CA VAL A 554 12.56 26.52 -20.81
C VAL A 554 12.58 27.96 -20.35
N SER A 555 11.47 28.45 -19.81
CA SER A 555 11.36 29.80 -19.23
C SER A 555 10.73 29.71 -17.85
N VAL A 556 11.41 30.21 -16.81
CA VAL A 556 10.95 30.14 -15.41
C VAL A 556 10.80 31.54 -14.84
N PHE A 557 9.65 31.83 -14.21
CA PHE A 557 9.30 33.14 -13.67
C PHE A 557 9.41 33.17 -12.14
N TYR A 558 10.63 33.06 -11.61
CA TYR A 558 10.86 33.00 -10.16
C TYR A 558 10.34 34.22 -9.39
N ASP A 559 10.27 35.40 -10.00
CA ASP A 559 9.74 36.60 -9.35
C ASP A 559 8.25 36.49 -9.02
N LYS A 560 7.49 35.70 -9.78
CA LYS A 560 6.06 35.47 -9.51
C LYS A 560 5.86 34.71 -8.19
N ILE A 561 6.83 33.89 -7.74
CA ILE A 561 6.73 33.13 -6.49
C ILE A 561 6.53 34.06 -5.29
N LYS A 562 7.22 35.21 -5.26
CA LYS A 562 7.14 36.17 -4.14
C LYS A 562 5.74 36.79 -4.00
N SER A 563 4.97 36.83 -5.08
CA SER A 563 3.60 37.35 -5.10
C SER A 563 2.53 36.29 -4.81
N LEU A 564 2.89 35.01 -4.76
CA LEU A 564 1.93 33.93 -4.48
C LEU A 564 1.51 33.95 -3.01
N ARG A 565 0.23 34.14 -2.76
CA ARG A 565 -0.38 33.87 -1.45
C ARG A 565 -0.72 32.37 -1.35
N LEU A 566 0.31 31.55 -1.16
CA LEU A 566 0.13 30.11 -0.91
C LEU A 566 -0.50 29.94 0.48
N LYS A 567 -1.73 29.45 0.53
CA LYS A 567 -2.47 29.21 1.79
C LYS A 567 -1.97 27.97 2.52
#